data_AF-A0A2H0QNY3-F1
#
_entry.id   AF-A0A2H0QNY3-F1
#
_cell.length_a   1.000
_cell.length_b   1.000
_cell.length_c   1.000
_cell.angle_alpha   90.00
_cell.angle_beta   90.00
_cell.angle_gamma   90.00
#
_symmetry.space_group_name_H-M   'P 1'
#
loop_
_entity.id
_entity.type
_entity.pdbx_description
1 polymer ?
#
loop_
_entity_poly.entity_id
_entity_poly.type
_entity_poly.pdbx_seq_one_letter_code
_entity_poly.pdbx_strand_id
1 'polypeptide(L)'
;MIDSTGSYFINGKSQVIEMLKIMPIAERNKLLENIKKRNPTLANELAEKSISFDAVFTLSKRQYEIFFRSIRPAVLGIALKDSAIDNQRRILMLSPRAFAEEAYTTMSTLIENEKQAIGKAQNKVVEILTELFSKKIFRDL
;
A
#
# COMPACT_ATOMS: atom_id res chain seq x y z
N MET A 1 0.75 -47.66 -10.75
CA MET A 1 0.75 -47.23 -9.34
C MET A 1 0.83 -45.72 -9.33
N ILE A 2 -0.27 -45.04 -9.02
CA ILE A 2 -0.34 -43.58 -8.84
C ILE A 2 -0.42 -43.39 -7.34
N ASP A 3 0.62 -42.83 -6.73
CA ASP A 3 0.63 -42.54 -5.31
C ASP A 3 -0.11 -41.21 -5.08
N SER A 4 -1.22 -41.33 -4.36
CA SER A 4 -2.21 -40.29 -4.08
C SER A 4 -1.90 -39.62 -2.75
N THR A 5 -0.94 -38.69 -2.75
CA THR A 5 -0.69 -37.77 -1.62
C THR A 5 -0.32 -36.38 -2.13
N GLY A 6 -1.30 -35.68 -2.69
CA GLY A 6 -1.22 -34.24 -2.88
C GLY A 6 -1.22 -33.55 -1.51
N SER A 7 -0.03 -33.40 -0.91
CA SER A 7 0.16 -32.58 0.28
C SER A 7 -0.18 -31.13 -0.10
N TYR A 8 -1.41 -30.71 0.20
CA TYR A 8 -1.80 -29.31 0.11
C TYR A 8 -1.00 -28.54 1.17
N PHE A 9 0.14 -27.99 0.77
CA PHE A 9 0.92 -27.09 1.61
C PHE A 9 0.14 -25.77 1.73
N ILE A 10 -0.76 -25.69 2.71
CA ILE A 10 -1.42 -24.44 3.07
C ILE A 10 -0.35 -23.56 3.71
N ASN A 11 0.17 -22.60 2.95
CA ASN A 11 1.04 -21.56 3.49
C ASN A 11 0.19 -20.58 4.32
N GLY A 12 -0.19 -21.01 5.53
CA GLY A 12 -1.10 -20.26 6.40
C GLY A 12 -0.60 -18.84 6.68
N LYS A 13 0.73 -18.62 6.67
CA LYS A 13 1.31 -17.29 6.82
C LYS A 13 1.00 -16.36 5.64
N SER A 14 1.11 -16.86 4.41
CA SER A 14 0.80 -16.05 3.20
C SER A 14 -0.68 -15.72 3.13
N GLN A 15 -1.54 -16.69 3.47
CA GLN A 15 -2.99 -16.44 3.55
C GLN A 15 -3.34 -15.38 4.60
N VAL A 16 -2.73 -15.45 5.80
CA VAL A 16 -2.92 -14.42 6.82
C VAL A 16 -2.47 -13.04 6.31
N ILE A 17 -1.34 -12.95 5.60
CA ILE A 17 -0.88 -11.68 5.01
C ILE A 17 -1.87 -11.14 3.98
N GLU A 18 -2.39 -11.99 3.10
CA GLU A 18 -3.40 -11.60 2.11
C GLU A 18 -4.68 -11.09 2.78
N MET A 19 -5.15 -11.79 3.82
CA MET A 19 -6.30 -11.35 4.62
C MET A 19 -6.04 -9.99 5.27
N LEU A 20 -4.85 -9.76 5.82
CA LEU A 20 -4.49 -8.47 6.42
C LEU A 20 -4.39 -7.34 5.39
N LYS A 21 -4.03 -7.62 4.14
CA LYS A 21 -3.95 -6.58 3.08
C LYS A 21 -5.31 -6.03 2.67
N ILE A 22 -6.34 -6.86 2.69
CA ILE A 22 -7.72 -6.48 2.34
C ILE A 22 -8.54 -6.03 3.56
N MET A 23 -8.04 -6.24 4.77
CA MET A 23 -8.69 -5.87 6.01
C MET A 23 -8.70 -4.35 6.19
N PRO A 24 -9.82 -3.74 6.66
CA PRO A 24 -9.86 -2.33 7.02
C PRO A 24 -8.72 -1.95 7.99
N ILE A 25 -8.09 -0.80 7.76
CA ILE A 25 -6.89 -0.38 8.52
C ILE A 25 -7.13 -0.39 10.04
N ALA A 26 -8.29 0.10 10.50
CA ALA A 26 -8.61 0.16 11.93
C ALA A 26 -8.69 -1.25 12.57
N GLU A 27 -9.30 -2.20 11.86
CA GLU A 27 -9.41 -3.58 12.30
C GLU A 27 -8.05 -4.28 12.28
N ARG A 28 -7.28 -4.09 11.21
CA ARG A 28 -5.91 -4.60 11.07
C ARG A 28 -5.03 -4.13 12.21
N ASN A 29 -5.06 -2.84 12.54
CA ASN A 29 -4.25 -2.27 13.62
C ASN A 29 -4.64 -2.86 14.97
N LYS A 30 -5.95 -3.03 15.25
CA LYS A 30 -6.44 -3.67 16.48
C LYS A 30 -5.95 -5.12 16.60
N LEU A 31 -6.00 -5.87 15.51
CA LEU A 31 -5.52 -7.26 15.46
C LEU A 31 -4.01 -7.32 15.69
N LEU A 32 -3.23 -6.51 14.98
CA LEU A 32 -1.78 -6.46 15.11
C LEU A 32 -1.34 -6.06 16.53
N GLU A 33 -2.00 -5.11 17.18
CA GLU A 33 -1.72 -4.73 18.58
C GLU A 33 -2.00 -5.89 19.55
N ASN A 34 -3.05 -6.67 19.33
CA ASN A 34 -3.32 -7.86 20.14
C ASN A 34 -2.28 -8.97 19.92
N ILE A 35 -1.82 -9.16 18.67
CA ILE A 35 -0.74 -10.11 18.37
C ILE A 35 0.56 -9.64 19.03
N LYS A 36 0.86 -8.34 18.96
CA LYS A 36 2.09 -7.74 19.50
C LYS A 36 2.26 -7.98 20.99
N LYS A 37 1.17 -7.97 21.77
CA LYS A 37 1.19 -8.29 23.21
C LYS A 37 1.72 -9.70 23.51
N ARG A 38 1.56 -10.65 22.58
CA ARG A 38 1.95 -12.06 22.74
C ARG A 38 3.21 -12.42 21.96
N ASN A 39 3.37 -11.83 20.79
CA ASN A 39 4.50 -12.08 19.89
C ASN A 39 4.81 -10.80 19.09
N PRO A 40 5.67 -9.91 19.64
CA PRO A 40 6.07 -8.66 18.99
C PRO A 40 6.74 -8.90 17.63
N THR A 41 7.57 -9.93 17.52
CA THR A 41 8.30 -10.26 16.28
C THR A 41 7.33 -10.60 15.16
N LEU A 42 6.35 -11.46 15.42
CA LEU A 42 5.33 -11.83 14.44
C LEU A 42 4.46 -10.62 14.07
N ALA A 43 4.06 -9.81 15.05
CA ALA A 43 3.26 -8.61 14.77
C ALA A 43 4.00 -7.63 13.84
N ASN A 44 5.29 -7.40 14.07
CA ASN A 44 6.10 -6.53 13.22
C ASN A 44 6.24 -7.12 11.80
N GLU A 45 6.50 -8.42 11.68
CA GLU A 45 6.61 -9.07 10.38
C GLU A 45 5.28 -9.03 9.60
N LEU A 46 4.16 -9.28 10.27
CA LEU A 46 2.83 -9.18 9.67
C LEU A 46 2.49 -7.74 9.27
N ALA A 47 2.82 -6.76 10.11
CA ALA A 47 2.61 -5.34 9.80
C ALA A 47 3.38 -4.92 8.55
N GLU A 48 4.65 -5.30 8.44
CA GLU A 48 5.50 -4.99 7.29
C GLU A 48 5.00 -5.67 6.00
N LYS A 49 4.56 -6.93 6.09
CA LYS A 49 4.09 -7.69 4.93
C LYS A 49 2.65 -7.37 4.52
N SER A 50 1.87 -6.74 5.39
CA SER A 50 0.45 -6.40 5.14
C SER A 50 0.20 -4.98 4.67
N ILE A 51 1.27 -4.22 4.35
CA ILE A 51 1.14 -2.89 3.75
C ILE A 51 0.31 -3.00 2.45
N SER A 52 -0.73 -2.17 2.38
CA SER A 52 -1.67 -2.05 1.27
C SER A 52 -1.63 -0.64 0.70
N PHE A 53 -2.25 -0.43 -0.47
CA PHE A 53 -2.29 0.87 -1.12
C PHE A 53 -2.90 1.95 -0.23
N ASP A 54 -3.93 1.61 0.54
CA ASP A 54 -4.63 2.53 1.45
C ASP A 54 -3.73 3.17 2.51
N ALA A 55 -2.57 2.57 2.81
CA ALA A 55 -1.59 3.16 3.71
C ALA A 55 -1.14 4.56 3.25
N VAL A 56 -1.16 4.84 1.94
CA VAL A 56 -0.82 6.16 1.39
C VAL A 56 -1.71 7.27 1.96
N PHE A 57 -2.98 6.99 2.28
CA PHE A 57 -3.94 7.98 2.79
C PHE A 57 -3.78 8.28 4.28
N THR A 58 -2.96 7.50 4.98
CA THR A 58 -2.75 7.58 6.43
C THR A 58 -1.40 8.18 6.82
N LEU A 59 -0.58 8.58 5.84
CA LEU A 59 0.72 9.17 6.08
C LEU A 59 0.60 10.52 6.81
N SER A 60 1.61 10.83 7.62
CA SER A 60 1.78 12.16 8.22
C SER A 60 2.32 13.15 7.19
N LYS A 61 2.22 14.47 7.47
CA LYS A 61 2.73 15.52 6.57
C LYS A 61 4.21 15.30 6.18
N ARG A 62 5.06 14.98 7.15
CA ARG A 62 6.50 14.69 6.91
C ARG A 62 6.70 13.45 6.04
N GLN A 63 5.90 12.41 6.27
CA GLN A 63 5.97 11.18 5.48
C GLN A 63 5.54 11.43 4.03
N TYR A 64 4.54 12.29 3.79
CA TYR A 64 4.17 12.72 2.45
C TYR A 64 5.31 13.44 1.72
N GLU A 65 6.05 14.33 2.38
CA GLU A 65 7.18 15.03 1.77
C GLU A 65 8.26 14.05 1.26
N ILE A 66 8.51 12.99 2.00
CA ILE A 66 9.45 11.92 1.59
C ILE A 66 8.83 11.08 0.47
N PHE A 67 7.58 10.66 0.65
CA PHE A 67 6.86 9.83 -0.31
C PHE A 67 6.82 10.48 -1.71
N PHE A 68 6.47 11.77 -1.81
CA PHE A 68 6.41 12.49 -3.08
C PHE A 68 7.77 12.62 -3.78
N ARG A 69 8.88 12.56 -3.03
CA ARG A 69 10.24 12.50 -3.62
C ARG A 69 10.61 11.11 -4.11
N SER A 70 9.95 10.07 -3.61
CA SER A 70 10.25 8.66 -3.92
C SER A 70 9.39 8.08 -5.03
N ILE A 71 8.34 8.79 -5.48
CA ILE A 71 7.41 8.31 -6.51
C ILE A 71 7.30 9.29 -7.66
N ARG A 72 7.09 8.79 -8.88
CA ARG A 72 6.79 9.62 -10.05
C ARG A 72 5.32 10.09 -10.02
N PRO A 73 5.02 11.35 -10.35
CA PRO A 73 3.66 11.88 -10.31
C PRO A 73 2.70 11.09 -11.20
N ALA A 74 3.10 10.75 -12.42
CA ALA A 74 2.30 9.93 -13.33
C ALA A 74 1.90 8.56 -12.73
N VAL A 75 2.81 7.89 -12.01
CA VAL A 75 2.51 6.60 -11.36
C VAL A 75 1.46 6.79 -10.27
N LEU A 76 1.58 7.83 -9.45
CA LEU A 76 0.58 8.11 -8.42
C LEU A 76 -0.77 8.49 -9.05
N GLY A 77 -0.76 9.28 -10.13
CA GLY A 77 -1.96 9.66 -10.87
C GLY A 77 -2.76 8.46 -11.37
N ILE A 78 -2.09 7.47 -11.97
CA ILE A 78 -2.74 6.22 -12.40
C ILE A 78 -3.27 5.44 -11.19
N ALA A 79 -2.47 5.32 -10.12
CA ALA A 79 -2.86 4.55 -8.93
C ALA A 79 -4.12 5.09 -8.23
N LEU A 80 -4.33 6.42 -8.29
CA LEU A 80 -5.43 7.11 -7.64
C LEU A 80 -6.77 7.00 -8.37
N LYS A 81 -6.79 6.60 -9.65
CA LYS A 81 -8.02 6.59 -10.49
C LYS A 81 -9.19 5.84 -9.88
N ASP A 82 -8.92 4.71 -9.22
CA ASP A 82 -9.96 3.86 -8.58
C ASP A 82 -10.18 4.22 -7.09
N SER A 83 -9.55 5.28 -6.60
CA SER A 83 -9.74 5.76 -5.23
C SER A 83 -10.97 6.66 -5.11
N ALA A 84 -11.55 6.74 -3.92
CA ALA A 84 -12.62 7.71 -3.64
C ALA A 84 -12.19 9.15 -3.98
N ILE A 85 -13.11 9.96 -4.50
CA ILE A 85 -12.83 11.34 -4.95
C ILE A 85 -12.19 12.18 -3.83
N ASP A 86 -12.62 12.01 -2.58
CA ASP A 86 -12.04 12.73 -1.45
C ASP A 86 -10.58 12.34 -1.19
N ASN A 87 -10.23 11.06 -1.39
CA ASN A 87 -8.85 10.58 -1.30
C ASN A 87 -7.99 11.12 -2.44
N GLN A 88 -8.52 11.15 -3.66
CA GLN A 88 -7.84 11.76 -4.81
C GLN A 88 -7.53 13.24 -4.54
N ARG A 89 -8.54 14.01 -4.15
CA ARG A 89 -8.41 15.45 -3.82
C ARG A 89 -7.41 15.67 -2.71
N ARG A 90 -7.52 14.91 -1.61
CA ARG A 90 -6.63 15.03 -0.45
C ARG A 90 -5.17 14.82 -0.83
N ILE A 91 -4.86 13.76 -1.58
CA ILE A 91 -3.47 13.47 -1.99
C ILE A 91 -2.94 14.58 -2.89
N LEU A 92 -3.71 15.03 -3.88
CA LEU A 92 -3.29 16.10 -4.78
C LEU A 92 -3.05 17.42 -4.03
N MET A 93 -3.92 17.78 -3.07
CA MET A 93 -3.77 18.98 -2.25
C MET A 93 -2.53 18.95 -1.33
N LEU A 94 -2.11 17.77 -0.88
CA LEU A 94 -0.93 17.61 -0.05
C LEU A 94 0.37 17.60 -0.87
N SER A 95 0.28 17.32 -2.17
CA SER A 95 1.43 17.23 -3.06
C SER A 95 1.93 18.61 -3.52
N PRO A 96 3.23 18.75 -3.83
CA PRO A 96 3.74 19.97 -4.45
C PRO A 96 3.01 20.29 -5.74
N ARG A 97 2.82 21.58 -6.06
CA ARG A 97 2.00 22.01 -7.20
C ARG A 97 2.34 21.32 -8.52
N ALA A 98 3.61 21.35 -8.93
CA ALA A 98 4.04 20.72 -10.19
C ALA A 98 3.78 19.20 -10.20
N PHE A 99 3.95 18.55 -9.05
CA PHE A 99 3.63 17.14 -8.88
C PHE A 99 2.11 16.91 -9.06
N ALA A 100 1.28 17.72 -8.40
CA ALA A 100 -0.18 17.60 -8.45
C ALA A 100 -0.70 17.74 -9.88
N GLU A 101 -0.18 18.71 -10.64
CA GLU A 101 -0.58 18.99 -12.02
C GLU A 101 -0.29 17.81 -12.95
N GLU A 102 0.90 17.21 -12.87
CA GLU A 102 1.28 16.03 -13.66
C GLU A 102 0.47 14.78 -13.25
N ALA A 103 0.33 14.55 -11.95
CA ALA A 103 -0.47 13.43 -11.42
C ALA A 103 -1.93 13.54 -11.87
N TYR A 104 -2.53 14.72 -11.77
CA TYR A 104 -3.91 14.97 -12.19
C TYR A 104 -4.10 14.80 -13.70
N THR A 105 -3.17 15.31 -14.51
CA THR A 105 -3.19 15.13 -15.98
C THR A 105 -3.20 13.64 -16.34
N THR A 106 -2.34 12.86 -15.68
CA THR A 106 -2.27 11.42 -15.92
C THR A 106 -3.53 10.70 -15.42
N MET A 107 -4.03 11.08 -14.25
CA MET A 107 -5.28 10.54 -13.68
C MET A 107 -6.51 10.83 -14.55
N SER A 108 -6.51 11.93 -15.31
CA SER A 108 -7.64 12.33 -16.17
C SER A 108 -7.55 11.78 -17.59
N THR A 109 -6.39 11.24 -17.99
CA THR A 109 -6.16 10.69 -19.33
C THR A 109 -6.78 9.30 -19.45
N LEU A 110 -7.40 8.97 -20.59
CA LEU A 110 -7.87 7.62 -20.90
C LEU A 110 -6.66 6.68 -21.13
N ILE A 111 -6.71 5.48 -20.56
CA ILE A 111 -5.60 4.52 -20.64
C ILE A 111 -6.17 3.18 -21.10
N GLU A 112 -5.52 2.57 -22.09
CA GLU A 112 -5.85 1.21 -22.49
C GLU A 112 -5.59 0.22 -21.36
N ASN A 113 -6.48 -0.77 -21.19
CA ASN A 113 -6.38 -1.76 -20.11
C ASN A 113 -6.31 -1.12 -18.71
N GLU A 114 -7.10 -0.08 -18.49
CA GLU A 114 -7.10 0.77 -17.29
C GLU A 114 -7.01 0.00 -15.97
N LYS A 115 -7.84 -1.03 -15.78
CA LYS A 115 -7.82 -1.86 -14.57
C LYS A 115 -6.44 -2.48 -14.29
N GLN A 116 -5.76 -2.99 -15.33
CA GLN A 116 -4.42 -3.57 -15.19
C GLN A 116 -3.38 -2.50 -14.92
N ALA A 117 -3.48 -1.34 -15.57
CA ALA A 117 -2.58 -0.21 -15.35
C ALA A 117 -2.69 0.33 -13.92
N ILE A 118 -3.92 0.49 -13.41
CA ILE A 118 -4.21 0.88 -12.03
C ILE A 118 -3.60 -0.12 -11.06
N GLY A 119 -3.85 -1.42 -11.25
CA GLY A 119 -3.28 -2.45 -10.37
C GLY A 119 -1.75 -2.44 -10.33
N LYS A 120 -1.09 -2.27 -11.48
CA LYS A 120 0.37 -2.13 -11.55
C LYS A 120 0.87 -0.87 -10.83
N ALA A 121 0.18 0.25 -11.01
CA ALA A 121 0.54 1.51 -10.38
C ALA A 121 0.34 1.46 -8.85
N GLN A 122 -0.76 0.89 -8.36
CA GLN A 122 -1.01 0.67 -6.94
C GLN A 122 0.03 -0.27 -6.32
N ASN A 123 0.41 -1.35 -7.01
CA ASN A 123 1.50 -2.22 -6.57
C ASN A 123 2.82 -1.45 -6.45
N LYS A 124 3.11 -0.54 -7.40
CA LYS A 124 4.31 0.29 -7.32
C LYS A 124 4.28 1.24 -6.11
N VAL A 125 3.13 1.81 -5.79
CA VAL A 125 2.94 2.61 -4.56
C VAL A 125 3.21 1.74 -3.32
N VAL A 126 2.66 0.53 -3.26
CA VAL A 126 2.87 -0.41 -2.14
C VAL A 126 4.34 -0.80 -1.97
N GLU A 127 5.06 -1.05 -3.06
CA GLU A 127 6.50 -1.31 -3.03
C GLU A 127 7.26 -0.17 -2.37
N ILE A 128 7.01 1.07 -2.81
CA ILE A 128 7.66 2.27 -2.28
C ILE A 128 7.32 2.46 -0.80
N LEU A 129 6.04 2.32 -0.43
CA LEU A 129 5.64 2.42 0.98
C LEU A 129 6.33 1.35 1.82
N THR A 130 6.38 0.11 1.35
CA THR A 130 7.04 -0.99 2.06
C THR A 130 8.52 -0.69 2.28
N GLU A 131 9.21 -0.14 1.28
CA GLU A 131 10.60 0.30 1.40
C GLU A 131 10.74 1.42 2.46
N LEU A 132 9.88 2.42 2.44
CA LEU A 132 9.92 3.55 3.39
C LEU A 132 9.59 3.13 4.83
N PHE A 133 8.67 2.19 5.03
CA PHE A 133 8.33 1.64 6.33
C PHE A 133 9.40 0.68 6.87
N SER A 134 9.98 -0.18 6.01
CA SER A 134 10.98 -1.19 6.40
C SER A 134 12.35 -0.59 6.74
N LYS A 135 12.79 0.44 6.00
CA LYS A 135 14.06 1.14 6.26
C LYS A 135 14.04 2.02 7.52
N LYS A 136 12.99 1.97 8.34
CA LYS A 136 12.73 2.86 9.49
C LYS A 136 12.71 4.36 9.16
N ILE A 137 12.75 4.75 7.88
CA ILE A 137 12.66 6.14 7.44
C ILE A 137 11.38 6.80 7.99
N PHE A 138 10.29 6.03 8.07
CA PHE A 138 9.03 6.49 8.66
C PHE A 138 8.91 6.28 10.18
N ARG A 139 9.78 5.47 10.82
CA ARG A 139 9.75 5.19 12.28
C ARG A 139 10.63 6.17 13.09
N ASP A 140 11.62 6.81 12.46
CA ASP A 140 12.55 7.74 13.12
C ASP A 140 12.11 9.23 13.03
N LEU A 141 10.82 9.50 12.78
CA LEU A 141 10.23 10.84 12.56
C LEU A 141 9.04 11.15 13.47
#